data_AF-A0A401G2C8-F1
#
_entry.id   AF-A0A401G2C8-F1
#
_cell.length_a   1.000
_cell.length_b   1.000
_cell.length_c   1.000
_cell.angle_alpha   90.00
_cell.angle_beta   90.00
_cell.angle_gamma   90.00
#
_symmetry.space_group_name_H-M   'P 1'
#
loop_
_entity.id
_entity.type
_entity.pdbx_description
1 polymer ?
#
loop_
_entity_poly.entity_id
_entity_poly.type
_entity_poly.pdbx_seq_one_letter_code
_entity_poly.pdbx_strand_id
1 'polypeptide(L)'
;MASKIKKIIFLAILGYIIYFLLGHHLIFFGRNVEILQKQTLNLKNTFYSVGDRKEIEYKGLENMLANEDLREAGLGELLIEKDLISQKELEDAESKIDYGN
;
A
#
# COMPACT_ATOMS: atom_id res chain seq x y z
N MET A 1 17.96 13.12 -35.93
CA MET A 1 16.59 12.63 -35.62
C MET A 1 16.57 11.58 -34.51
N ALA A 2 17.47 10.58 -34.52
CA ALA A 2 17.54 9.55 -33.47
C ALA A 2 17.65 10.09 -32.02
N SER A 3 18.36 11.19 -31.78
CA SER A 3 18.48 11.80 -30.46
C SER A 3 17.18 12.43 -29.94
N LYS A 4 16.30 12.93 -30.83
CA LYS A 4 14.99 13.48 -30.46
C LYS A 4 14.02 12.35 -30.09
N ILE A 5 14.04 11.25 -30.84
CA ILE A 5 13.22 10.05 -30.56
C ILE A 5 13.59 9.44 -29.21
N LYS A 6 14.90 9.29 -28.92
CA LYS A 6 15.36 8.80 -27.60
C LYS A 6 14.85 9.65 -26.44
N LYS A 7 14.83 10.98 -26.60
CA LYS A 7 14.29 11.90 -25.58
C LYS A 7 12.79 11.74 -25.38
N ILE A 8 12.02 11.58 -26.46
CA ILE A 8 10.57 11.35 -26.39
C ILE A 8 10.26 10.03 -25.70
N ILE A 9 10.96 8.96 -26.07
CA ILE A 9 10.81 7.63 -25.44
C ILE A 9 11.13 7.73 -23.95
N PHE A 10 12.23 8.39 -23.59
CA PHE A 10 12.59 8.61 -22.19
C PHE A 10 11.50 9.37 -21.43
N LEU A 11 10.95 10.43 -22.01
CA LEU A 11 9.89 11.21 -21.39
C LEU A 11 8.59 10.41 -21.23
N ALA A 12 8.26 9.55 -22.20
CA ALA A 12 7.11 8.65 -22.13
C ALA A 12 7.28 7.62 -21.01
N ILE A 13 8.47 7.01 -20.89
CA ILE A 13 8.79 6.10 -19.79
C ILE A 13 8.68 6.81 -18.44
N LEU A 14 9.25 8.02 -18.34
CA LEU A 14 9.18 8.81 -17.12
C LEU A 14 7.74 9.15 -16.74
N GLY A 15 6.92 9.56 -17.72
CA GLY A 15 5.49 9.83 -17.51
C GLY A 15 4.73 8.60 -17.05
N TYR A 16 5.01 7.43 -17.63
CA TYR A 16 4.41 6.16 -17.21
C TYR A 16 4.79 5.80 -15.77
N ILE A 17 6.06 5.95 -15.38
CA ILE A 17 6.51 5.69 -14.00
C ILE A 17 5.79 6.61 -13.01
N ILE A 18 5.68 7.91 -13.32
CA ILE A 18 4.96 8.86 -12.45
C ILE A 18 3.50 8.46 -12.32
N TYR A 19 2.83 8.15 -13.43
CA TYR A 19 1.43 7.71 -13.41
C TYR A 19 1.24 6.43 -12.59
N PHE A 20 2.14 5.45 -12.75
CA PHE A 20 2.12 4.21 -12.00
C PHE A 20 2.23 4.44 -10.49
N LEU A 21 3.16 5.31 -10.06
CA LEU A 21 3.36 5.64 -8.63
C LEU A 21 2.19 6.41 -8.01
N LEU A 22 1.43 7.15 -8.82
CA LEU A 22 0.22 7.83 -8.36
C LEU A 22 -0.96 6.86 -8.18
N GLY A 23 -1.01 5.80 -8.99
CA GLY A 23 -2.12 4.84 -9.00
C GLY A 23 -1.92 3.60 -8.14
N HIS A 24 -0.74 3.39 -7.54
CA HIS A 24 -0.47 2.21 -6.74
C HIS A 24 0.19 2.52 -5.39
N HIS A 25 -0.16 1.72 -4.38
CA HIS A 25 0.60 1.56 -3.15
C HIS A 25 1.58 0.39 -3.32
N LEU A 26 2.84 0.61 -2.97
CA LEU A 26 3.90 -0.39 -2.90
C LEU A 26 4.08 -0.78 -1.44
N ILE A 27 3.59 -1.96 -1.10
CA ILE A 27 3.56 -2.50 0.26
C ILE A 27 4.77 -3.39 0.49
N PHE A 28 5.63 -3.01 1.41
CA PHE A 28 6.87 -3.71 1.71
C PHE A 28 6.69 -4.68 2.89
N PHE A 29 7.05 -5.94 2.65
CA PHE A 29 7.16 -7.02 3.62
C PHE A 29 8.63 -7.47 3.68
N GLY A 30 9.46 -6.67 4.34
CA GLY A 30 10.91 -6.85 4.34
C GLY A 30 11.50 -6.67 2.94
N ARG A 31 11.80 -7.78 2.26
CA ARG A 31 12.35 -7.78 0.89
C ARG A 31 11.30 -7.98 -0.20
N ASN A 32 10.09 -8.41 0.16
CA ASN A 32 9.01 -8.63 -0.79
C ASN A 32 8.19 -7.34 -0.94
N VAL A 33 7.69 -7.11 -2.15
CA VAL A 33 6.85 -5.96 -2.47
C VAL A 33 5.56 -6.46 -3.08
N GLU A 34 4.46 -6.01 -2.52
CA GLU A 34 3.12 -6.22 -3.05
C GLU A 34 2.54 -4.89 -3.53
N ILE A 35 1.60 -4.96 -4.46
CA ILE A 35 1.04 -3.79 -5.12
C ILE A 35 -0.46 -3.76 -4.86
N LEU A 36 -0.94 -2.67 -4.24
CA LEU A 36 -2.37 -2.39 -4.10
C LEU A 36 -2.75 -1.20 -4.99
N GLN A 37 -3.94 -1.23 -5.56
CA GLN A 37 -4.45 -0.12 -6.38
C GLN A 37 -5.00 0.99 -5.49
N LYS A 38 -4.73 2.25 -5.86
CA LYS A 38 -5.32 3.40 -5.15
C LYS A 38 -6.69 3.72 -5.71
N GLN A 39 -7.58 4.18 -4.84
CA GLN A 39 -8.87 4.75 -5.25
C GLN A 39 -8.72 6.09 -5.97
N THR A 40 -7.69 6.89 -5.63
CA THR A 40 -7.41 8.19 -6.27
C THR A 40 -5.93 8.35 -6.62
N LEU A 41 -5.65 9.04 -7.73
CA LEU A 41 -4.28 9.33 -8.17
C LEU A 41 -3.63 10.37 -7.25
N ASN A 42 -2.72 9.92 -6.39
CA ASN A 42 -1.99 10.79 -5.46
C ASN A 42 -0.67 10.13 -4.99
N LEU A 43 0.21 10.87 -4.32
CA LEU A 43 1.47 10.31 -3.77
C LEU A 43 1.38 9.85 -2.31
N LYS A 44 0.19 9.93 -1.69
CA LYS A 44 0.01 9.53 -0.28
C LYS A 44 0.20 8.03 -0.14
N ASN A 45 1.01 7.63 0.83
CA ASN A 45 1.23 6.21 1.14
C ASN A 45 1.65 5.36 -0.08
N THR A 46 2.29 5.95 -1.11
CA THR A 46 2.78 5.20 -2.28
C THR A 46 3.80 4.14 -1.88
N PHE A 47 4.59 4.38 -0.83
CA PHE A 47 5.52 3.41 -0.27
C PHE A 47 5.15 3.20 1.19
N TYR A 48 4.76 1.98 1.56
CA TYR A 48 4.34 1.67 2.92
C TYR A 48 4.97 0.36 3.38
N SER A 49 5.59 0.36 4.56
CA SER A 49 6.24 -0.84 5.12
C SER A 49 5.42 -1.38 6.27
N VAL A 50 4.94 -2.60 6.11
CA VAL A 50 4.19 -3.31 7.17
C VAL A 50 5.16 -3.80 8.24
N GLY A 51 6.21 -4.50 7.82
CA GLY A 51 7.11 -5.24 8.71
C GLY A 51 6.74 -6.72 8.80
N ASP A 52 7.23 -7.40 9.84
CA ASP A 52 6.82 -8.76 10.18
C ASP A 52 5.66 -8.77 11.19
N ARG A 53 5.19 -9.96 11.58
CA ARG A 53 4.09 -10.11 12.56
C ARG A 53 4.38 -9.42 13.89
N LYS A 54 5.63 -9.49 14.38
CA LYS A 54 5.99 -8.85 15.66
C LYS A 54 5.94 -7.33 15.56
N GLU A 55 6.34 -6.79 14.42
CA GLU A 55 6.18 -5.36 14.15
C GLU A 55 4.73 -4.92 14.09
N ILE A 56 3.84 -5.73 13.50
CA ILE A 56 2.38 -5.45 13.47
C ILE A 56 1.82 -5.44 14.88
N GLU A 57 2.15 -6.45 15.69
CA GLU A 57 1.73 -6.55 17.09
C GLU A 57 2.26 -5.35 17.92
N TYR A 58 3.49 -4.90 17.66
CA TYR A 58 4.09 -3.75 18.35
C TYR A 58 3.49 -2.39 17.91
N LYS A 59 3.29 -2.19 16.60
CA LYS A 59 2.72 -0.94 16.06
C LYS A 59 1.21 -0.85 16.30
N GLY A 60 0.54 -1.99 16.49
CA GLY A 60 -0.92 -2.10 16.60
C GLY A 60 -1.57 -2.16 15.21
N LEU A 61 -2.33 -3.22 14.97
CA LEU A 61 -3.04 -3.43 13.70
C LEU A 61 -4.02 -2.29 13.42
N GLU A 62 -4.71 -1.82 14.46
CA GLU A 62 -5.63 -0.68 14.40
C GLU A 62 -4.95 0.61 13.94
N ASN A 63 -3.71 0.87 14.37
CA ASN A 63 -2.97 2.06 13.95
C ASN A 63 -2.54 1.99 12.48
N MET A 64 -2.29 0.77 11.99
CA MET A 64 -1.97 0.54 10.58
C MET A 64 -3.21 0.71 9.70
N LEU A 65 -4.35 0.17 10.14
CA LEU A 65 -5.64 0.23 9.44
C LEU A 65 -6.37 1.57 9.61
N ALA A 66 -5.97 2.42 10.56
CA ALA A 66 -6.48 3.78 10.70
C ALA A 66 -6.18 4.66 9.46
N ASN A 67 -5.24 4.22 8.62
CA ASN A 67 -5.01 4.81 7.31
C ASN A 67 -6.09 4.32 6.33
N GLU A 68 -7.15 5.10 6.18
CA GLU A 68 -8.29 4.79 5.32
C GLU A 68 -7.87 4.47 3.87
N ASP A 69 -6.93 5.24 3.29
CA ASP A 69 -6.43 4.99 1.92
C ASP A 69 -5.88 3.57 1.76
N LEU A 70 -5.16 3.05 2.76
CA LEU A 70 -4.58 1.71 2.73
C LEU A 70 -5.60 0.63 3.09
N ARG A 71 -6.49 0.92 4.03
CA ARG A 71 -7.58 0.01 4.44
C ARG A 71 -8.52 -0.25 3.26
N GLU A 72 -9.00 0.80 2.59
CA GLU A 72 -9.86 0.68 1.41
C GLU A 72 -9.15 0.07 0.19
N ALA A 73 -7.82 0.16 0.13
CA ALA A 73 -7.02 -0.49 -0.90
C ALA A 73 -6.83 -2.00 -0.67
N GLY A 74 -7.32 -2.54 0.46
CA GLY A 74 -7.28 -3.96 0.78
C GLY A 74 -6.04 -4.40 1.57
N LEU A 75 -5.44 -3.49 2.37
CA LEU A 75 -4.27 -3.83 3.19
C LEU A 75 -4.61 -4.95 4.20
N GLY A 76 -5.79 -4.93 4.82
CA GLY A 76 -6.18 -5.92 5.83
C GLY A 76 -6.22 -7.34 5.26
N GLU A 77 -6.87 -7.52 4.13
CA GLU A 77 -6.96 -8.79 3.40
C GLU A 77 -5.58 -9.28 2.96
N LEU A 78 -4.72 -8.35 2.50
CA LEU A 78 -3.34 -8.69 2.14
C LEU A 78 -2.55 -9.22 3.35
N LEU A 79 -2.75 -8.67 4.55
CA LEU A 79 -2.10 -9.16 5.77
C LEU A 79 -2.55 -10.59 6.13
N ILE A 80 -3.82 -10.92 5.89
CA ILE A 80 -4.35 -12.28 6.06
C ILE A 80 -3.73 -13.23 5.02
N GLU A 81 -3.68 -12.82 3.76
CA GLU A 81 -3.08 -13.62 2.68
C GLU A 81 -1.60 -13.95 2.97
N LYS A 82 -0.88 -13.02 3.61
CA LYS A 82 0.51 -13.23 4.04
C LYS A 82 0.68 -13.99 5.36
N ASP A 83 -0.41 -14.50 5.95
CA ASP A 83 -0.42 -15.22 7.24
C ASP A 83 0.18 -14.37 8.39
N LEU A 84 0.03 -13.04 8.30
CA LEU A 84 0.54 -12.11 9.31
C LEU A 84 -0.49 -11.81 10.40
N ILE A 85 -1.77 -11.87 10.04
CA ILE A 85 -2.92 -11.73 10.94
C ILE A 85 -4.00 -12.75 10.54
N SER A 86 -4.90 -13.05 11.47
CA SER A 86 -6.12 -13.81 11.22
C SER A 86 -7.30 -12.91 10.83
N GLN A 87 -8.32 -13.50 10.21
CA GLN A 87 -9.59 -12.84 9.92
C GLN A 87 -10.21 -12.20 11.17
N LYS A 88 -10.14 -12.90 12.31
CA LYS A 88 -10.68 -12.41 13.57
C LYS A 88 -9.94 -11.17 14.07
N GLU A 89 -8.63 -11.14 13.95
CA GLU A 89 -7.82 -9.96 14.33
C GLU A 89 -8.15 -8.75 13.46
N LEU A 90 -8.40 -8.96 12.15
CA LEU A 90 -8.84 -7.89 11.25
C LEU A 90 -10.19 -7.31 11.70
N GLU A 91 -11.21 -8.16 11.90
CA GLU A 91 -12.55 -7.74 12.35
C GLU A 91 -12.52 -7.03 13.72
N ASP A 92 -11.73 -7.55 14.65
CA ASP A 92 -11.56 -6.96 15.99
C ASP A 92 -10.82 -5.60 15.91
N ALA A 93 -9.97 -5.36 14.90
CA ALA A 93 -9.30 -4.08 14.69
C ALA A 93 -10.19 -3.06 13.97
N GLU A 94 -10.89 -3.47 12.91
CA GLU A 94 -11.82 -2.60 12.17
C GLU A 94 -12.97 -2.13 13.05
N SER A 95 -13.55 -3.02 13.85
CA SER A 95 -14.59 -2.64 14.80
C SER A 95 -14.12 -1.56 15.79
N LYS A 96 -12.90 -1.65 16.31
CA LYS A 96 -12.34 -0.61 17.21
C LYS A 96 -12.21 0.74 16.52
N ILE A 97 -11.84 0.76 15.24
CA ILE A 97 -11.75 1.99 14.46
C ILE A 97 -13.15 2.59 14.27
N ASP A 98 -14.14 1.77 13.94
CA ASP A 98 -15.51 2.22 13.70
C ASP A 98 -16.21 2.70 14.98
N TYR A 99 -15.92 2.12 16.13
CA TYR A 99 -16.41 2.60 17.43
C TYR A 99 -15.71 3.88 17.94
N GLY A 100 -14.50 4.17 17.45
CA GLY A 100 -13.69 5.32 17.86
C GLY A 100 -13.93 6.59 17.04
N ASN A 101 -14.69 6.50 15.94
CA ASN A 101 -15.04 7.61 15.03
C ASN A 101 -16.48 8.10 15.21
#